data_AF-A0A7X0LSN0-F1
#
_entry.id   AF-A0A7X0LSN0-F1
#
_cell.length_a   1.000
_cell.length_b   1.000
_cell.length_c   1.000
_cell.angle_alpha   90.00
_cell.angle_beta   90.00
_cell.angle_gamma   90.00
#
_symmetry.space_group_name_H-M   'P 1'
#
loop_
_entity.id
_entity.type
_entity.pdbx_description
1 polymer ?
#
loop_
_entity_poly.entity_id
_entity_poly.type
_entity_poly.pdbx_seq_one_letter_code
_entity_poly.pdbx_strand_id
1 'polypeptide(L)'
;MAETTDTEEPASAPAPGGASEKKPDPPQRWVWANMPVGERETRLGELVLWVDWVIETYEVRSQIAKCWYRHPRILEQLTALYVGWARTYAGDPSKVGLRGEVDWIKEFYSFLPRLNSASCQSVHTDPPKVPLTDGEAFTQWADEPAAFLAEPPVHPAHALSHRMAKAAEAEAKARAARTEAGQQKG
;
A
#
# COMPACT_ATOMS: atom_id res chain seq x y z
N MET A 1 18.06 31.85 -75.34
CA MET A 1 17.81 33.12 -74.61
C MET A 1 16.33 33.09 -74.23
N ALA A 2 15.87 32.73 -73.03
CA ALA A 2 16.48 32.56 -71.72
C ALA A 2 15.96 31.27 -71.08
N GLU A 3 16.83 30.61 -70.33
CA GLU A 3 16.60 29.40 -69.55
C GLU A 3 16.08 29.86 -68.18
N THR A 4 14.84 29.50 -67.82
CA THR A 4 14.30 29.78 -66.48
C THR A 4 14.66 28.61 -65.56
N THR A 5 15.68 28.84 -64.75
CA THR A 5 16.07 27.99 -63.63
C THR A 5 15.02 28.06 -62.53
N ASP A 6 14.35 26.93 -62.28
CA ASP A 6 13.54 26.70 -61.09
C ASP A 6 14.49 26.50 -59.90
N THR A 7 14.38 27.36 -58.88
CA THR A 7 15.15 27.28 -57.64
C THR A 7 14.34 26.45 -56.64
N GLU A 8 14.72 25.19 -56.49
CA GLU A 8 14.14 24.25 -55.53
C GLU A 8 14.50 24.70 -54.10
N GLU A 9 13.47 25.04 -53.33
CA GLU A 9 13.52 25.40 -51.91
C GLU A 9 13.89 24.16 -51.07
N PRO A 10 14.94 24.17 -50.24
CA PRO A 10 15.37 22.96 -49.55
C PRO A 10 14.37 22.56 -48.45
N ALA A 11 13.95 21.30 -48.55
CA ALA A 11 13.07 20.61 -47.62
C ALA A 11 13.45 20.85 -46.15
N SER A 12 12.48 21.36 -45.40
CA SER A 12 12.56 21.52 -43.95
C SER A 12 12.67 20.14 -43.30
N ALA A 13 13.79 19.90 -42.60
CA ALA A 13 13.99 18.70 -41.81
C ALA A 13 12.93 18.59 -40.71
N PRO A 14 12.36 17.41 -40.43
CA PRO A 14 11.48 17.25 -39.28
C PRO A 14 12.30 17.38 -37.99
N ALA A 15 11.87 18.30 -37.13
CA ALA A 15 12.41 18.46 -35.78
C ALA A 15 12.37 17.13 -35.01
N PRO A 16 13.35 16.84 -34.12
CA PRO A 16 13.33 15.64 -33.31
C PRO A 16 12.07 15.66 -32.44
N GLY A 17 11.21 14.67 -32.65
CA GLY A 17 9.99 14.47 -31.90
C GLY A 17 10.28 14.54 -30.41
N GLY A 18 9.59 15.47 -29.74
CA GLY A 18 9.65 15.59 -28.29
C GLY A 18 9.38 14.22 -27.69
N ALA A 19 10.40 13.68 -27.02
CA ALA A 19 10.21 12.56 -26.12
C ALA A 19 9.15 13.02 -25.13
N SER A 20 7.91 12.53 -25.32
CA SER A 20 6.86 12.73 -24.34
C SER A 20 7.40 12.10 -23.07
N GLU A 21 7.76 12.95 -22.11
CA GLU A 21 8.03 12.53 -20.74
C GLU A 21 6.84 11.68 -20.32
N LYS A 22 7.01 10.36 -20.30
CA LYS A 22 5.99 9.44 -19.81
C LYS A 22 5.79 9.81 -18.35
N LYS A 23 4.72 10.54 -18.08
CA LYS A 23 4.24 10.82 -16.74
C LYS A 23 4.27 9.47 -16.00
N PRO A 24 4.92 9.40 -14.82
CA PRO A 24 5.03 8.14 -14.11
C PRO A 24 3.62 7.60 -13.91
N ASP A 25 3.41 6.34 -14.29
CA ASP A 25 2.10 5.70 -14.16
C ASP A 25 1.63 5.86 -12.71
N PRO A 26 0.35 6.20 -12.48
CA PRO A 26 -0.17 6.30 -11.14
C PRO A 26 0.11 4.98 -10.40
N PRO A 27 0.42 5.03 -9.09
CA PRO A 27 0.82 3.85 -8.35
C PRO A 27 -0.19 2.72 -8.58
N GLN A 28 0.26 1.64 -9.22
CA GLN A 28 -0.61 0.56 -9.68
C GLN A 28 -1.39 -0.01 -8.48
N ARG A 29 -2.71 0.19 -8.49
CA ARG A 29 -3.62 -0.40 -7.50
C ARG A 29 -4.13 -1.71 -8.06
N TRP A 30 -3.57 -2.82 -7.60
CA TRP A 30 -4.02 -4.14 -8.01
C TRP A 30 -5.22 -4.53 -7.14
N VAL A 31 -6.42 -4.42 -7.71
CA VAL A 31 -7.67 -4.85 -7.07
C VAL A 31 -8.28 -5.94 -7.94
N TRP A 32 -7.95 -7.20 -7.66
CA TRP A 32 -8.32 -8.35 -8.50
C TRP A 32 -9.82 -8.42 -8.82
N ALA A 33 -10.67 -8.15 -7.83
CA ALA A 33 -12.13 -8.17 -7.98
C ALA A 33 -12.68 -7.09 -8.93
N ASN A 34 -11.95 -5.98 -9.11
CA ASN A 34 -12.36 -4.84 -9.95
C ASN A 34 -11.56 -4.78 -11.26
N MET A 35 -10.88 -5.87 -11.64
CA MET A 35 -10.00 -5.92 -12.79
C MET A 35 -10.64 -6.68 -13.97
N PRO A 36 -10.54 -6.20 -15.21
CA PRO A 36 -10.94 -6.95 -16.40
C PRO A 36 -10.17 -8.28 -16.52
N VAL A 37 -10.77 -9.30 -17.13
CA VAL A 37 -10.18 -10.65 -17.20
C VAL A 37 -8.81 -10.65 -17.89
N GLY A 38 -8.66 -9.98 -19.04
CA GLY A 38 -7.37 -9.93 -19.75
C GLY A 38 -6.27 -9.20 -18.97
N GLU A 39 -6.63 -8.19 -18.19
CA GLU A 39 -5.68 -7.52 -17.29
C GLU A 39 -5.28 -8.46 -16.14
N ARG A 40 -6.22 -9.24 -15.57
CA ARG A 40 -5.91 -10.22 -14.53
C ARG A 40 -4.89 -11.27 -14.99
N GLU A 41 -5.05 -11.79 -16.20
CA GLU A 41 -4.11 -12.77 -16.76
C GLU A 41 -2.69 -12.19 -16.88
N THR A 42 -2.59 -10.96 -17.40
CA THR A 42 -1.31 -10.26 -17.55
C THR A 42 -0.63 -10.04 -16.19
N ARG A 43 -1.39 -9.50 -15.24
CA ARG A 43 -0.92 -9.21 -13.87
C ARG A 43 -0.55 -10.47 -13.10
N LEU A 44 -1.29 -11.56 -13.29
CA LEU A 44 -0.98 -12.83 -12.67
C LEU A 44 0.34 -13.39 -13.21
N GLY A 45 0.59 -13.25 -14.52
CA GLY A 45 1.88 -13.61 -15.12
C GLY A 45 3.05 -12.81 -14.54
N GLU A 46 2.90 -11.49 -14.41
CA GLU A 46 3.90 -10.63 -13.75
C GLU A 46 4.17 -11.09 -12.31
N LEU A 47 3.11 -11.40 -11.55
CA LEU A 47 3.23 -11.84 -10.18
C LEU A 47 3.90 -13.22 -10.07
N VAL A 48 3.62 -14.15 -10.98
CA VAL A 48 4.27 -15.48 -11.02
C VAL A 48 5.78 -15.32 -11.13
N LEU A 49 6.26 -14.53 -12.08
CA LEU A 49 7.70 -14.31 -12.28
C LEU A 49 8.36 -13.72 -11.04
N TRP A 50 7.68 -12.76 -10.40
CA TRP A 50 8.20 -12.16 -9.17
C TRP A 50 8.19 -13.13 -7.99
N VAL A 51 7.14 -13.95 -7.83
CA VAL A 51 7.07 -14.96 -6.76
C VAL A 51 8.18 -15.99 -6.92
N ASP A 52 8.45 -16.45 -8.14
CA ASP A 52 9.54 -17.39 -8.41
C ASP A 52 10.90 -16.76 -8.04
N TRP A 53 11.14 -15.51 -8.43
CA TRP A 53 12.33 -14.77 -8.01
C TRP A 53 12.45 -14.66 -6.49
N VAL A 54 11.36 -14.37 -5.77
CA VAL A 54 11.36 -14.32 -4.30
C VAL A 54 11.69 -15.68 -3.69
N ILE A 55 11.10 -16.75 -4.19
CA ILE A 55 11.35 -18.11 -3.70
C ILE A 55 12.83 -18.48 -3.82
N GLU A 56 13.45 -18.14 -4.95
CA GLU A 56 14.86 -18.41 -5.21
C GLU A 56 15.78 -17.50 -4.39
N THR A 57 15.47 -16.20 -4.34
CA THR A 57 16.33 -15.19 -3.70
C THR A 57 16.36 -15.31 -2.17
N TYR A 58 15.21 -15.64 -1.56
CA TYR A 58 15.08 -15.73 -0.09
C TYR A 58 15.03 -17.18 0.41
N GLU A 59 15.16 -18.16 -0.49
CA GLU A 59 15.14 -19.59 -0.17
C GLU A 59 13.88 -20.05 0.58
N VAL A 60 12.73 -19.42 0.31
CA VAL A 60 11.46 -19.61 1.05
C VAL A 60 10.50 -20.62 0.40
N ARG A 61 11.02 -21.60 -0.35
CA ARG A 61 10.20 -22.56 -1.10
C ARG A 61 9.19 -23.33 -0.22
N SER A 62 9.55 -23.63 1.02
CA SER A 62 8.68 -24.39 1.94
C SER A 62 7.57 -23.55 2.58
N GLN A 63 7.68 -22.22 2.50
CA GLN A 63 6.80 -21.27 3.17
C GLN A 63 5.70 -20.75 2.23
N ILE A 64 5.88 -20.87 0.91
CA ILE A 64 4.92 -20.43 -0.10
C ILE A 64 4.27 -21.66 -0.74
N ALA A 65 2.94 -21.76 -0.68
CA ALA A 65 2.21 -22.88 -1.27
C ALA A 65 2.39 -22.92 -2.79
N LYS A 66 2.66 -24.10 -3.38
CA LYS A 66 2.81 -24.26 -4.84
C LYS A 66 1.56 -23.84 -5.64
N CYS A 67 0.39 -23.95 -5.03
CA CYS A 67 -0.90 -23.56 -5.60
C CYS A 67 -1.38 -22.20 -5.10
N TRP A 68 -0.47 -21.29 -4.69
CA TRP A 68 -0.80 -19.98 -4.12
C TRP A 68 -1.81 -19.19 -4.96
N TYR A 69 -1.73 -19.27 -6.30
CA TYR A 69 -2.62 -18.58 -7.24
C TYR A 69 -4.07 -19.07 -7.17
N ARG A 70 -4.33 -20.25 -6.59
CA ARG A 70 -5.67 -20.78 -6.34
C ARG A 70 -6.26 -20.34 -4.99
N HIS A 71 -5.49 -19.63 -4.18
CA HIS A 71 -5.89 -19.19 -2.85
C HIS A 71 -6.02 -17.66 -2.82
N PRO A 72 -7.25 -17.11 -2.94
CA PRO A 72 -7.45 -15.65 -2.98
C PRO A 72 -6.77 -14.91 -1.84
N ARG A 73 -6.80 -15.47 -0.62
CA ARG A 73 -6.09 -14.91 0.54
C ARG A 73 -4.57 -14.78 0.31
N ILE A 74 -3.94 -15.81 -0.25
CA ILE A 74 -2.49 -15.83 -0.50
C ILE A 74 -2.16 -14.92 -1.68
N LEU A 75 -2.98 -14.95 -2.73
CA LEU A 75 -2.87 -14.08 -3.90
C LEU A 75 -2.87 -12.59 -3.49
N GLU A 76 -3.81 -12.16 -2.66
CA GLU A 76 -3.89 -10.78 -2.16
C GLU A 76 -2.67 -10.39 -1.32
N GLN A 77 -2.19 -11.30 -0.48
CA GLN A 77 -1.00 -11.08 0.35
C GLN A 77 0.27 -10.93 -0.51
N LEU A 78 0.49 -11.81 -1.48
CA LEU A 78 1.61 -11.72 -2.42
C LEU A 78 1.51 -10.45 -3.28
N THR A 79 0.30 -10.07 -3.68
CA THR A 79 0.06 -8.83 -4.43
C THR A 79 0.45 -7.60 -3.62
N ALA A 80 0.09 -7.54 -2.33
CA ALA A 80 0.49 -6.44 -1.46
C ALA A 80 2.01 -6.34 -1.31
N LEU A 81 2.69 -7.48 -1.15
CA LEU A 81 4.14 -7.56 -1.08
C LEU A 81 4.81 -7.13 -2.39
N TYR A 82 4.29 -7.57 -3.54
CA TYR A 82 4.76 -7.19 -4.87
C TYR A 82 4.61 -5.67 -5.10
N VAL A 83 3.45 -5.10 -4.81
CA VAL A 83 3.22 -3.67 -4.97
C VAL A 83 4.10 -2.86 -4.02
N GLY A 84 4.33 -3.35 -2.80
CA GLY A 84 5.31 -2.77 -1.87
C GLY A 84 6.73 -2.81 -2.43
N TRP A 85 7.15 -3.97 -2.95
CA TRP A 85 8.46 -4.17 -3.57
C TRP A 85 8.65 -3.22 -4.77
N ALA A 86 7.66 -3.16 -5.67
CA ALA A 86 7.71 -2.32 -6.86
C ALA A 86 7.82 -0.84 -6.49
N ARG A 87 7.11 -0.39 -5.45
CA ARG A 87 7.24 1.00 -4.96
C ARG A 87 8.61 1.30 -4.38
N THR A 88 9.19 0.34 -3.65
CA THR A 88 10.49 0.49 -3.00
C THR A 88 11.64 0.45 -4.00
N TYR A 89 11.63 -0.51 -4.94
CA TYR A 89 12.79 -0.81 -5.80
C TYR A 89 12.65 -0.33 -7.25
N ALA A 90 11.43 -0.16 -7.76
CA ALA A 90 11.17 0.28 -9.14
C ALA A 90 10.42 1.63 -9.20
N GLY A 91 10.01 2.16 -8.05
CA GLY A 91 9.27 3.42 -7.93
C GLY A 91 10.19 4.63 -7.92
N ASP A 92 9.58 5.80 -7.76
CA ASP A 92 10.28 7.06 -7.58
C ASP A 92 11.00 7.08 -6.21
N PRO A 93 12.35 7.09 -6.17
CA PRO A 93 13.09 7.00 -4.92
C PRO A 93 12.85 8.22 -4.01
N SER A 94 12.41 9.35 -4.55
CA SER A 94 12.06 10.53 -3.72
C SER A 94 10.80 10.32 -2.88
N LYS A 95 10.00 9.30 -3.19
CA LYS A 95 8.75 8.96 -2.50
C LYS A 95 8.90 7.81 -1.52
N VAL A 96 10.09 7.22 -1.43
CA VAL A 96 10.40 6.13 -0.52
C VAL A 96 11.12 6.70 0.70
N GLY A 97 10.70 6.30 1.91
CA GLY A 97 11.39 6.71 3.13
C GLY A 97 12.81 6.11 3.18
N LEU A 98 13.70 6.72 3.97
CA LEU A 98 15.11 6.30 4.13
C LEU A 98 15.33 4.81 4.53
N ARG A 99 14.27 4.08 4.90
CA ARG A 99 14.30 2.68 5.32
C ARG A 99 13.39 1.78 4.50
N GLY A 100 12.91 2.23 3.34
CA GLY A 100 11.90 1.52 2.56
C GLY A 100 12.27 0.08 2.21
N GLU A 101 13.53 -0.19 1.91
CA GLU A 101 14.08 -1.52 1.62
C GLU A 101 14.06 -2.42 2.85
N VAL A 102 14.57 -1.89 3.97
CA VAL A 102 14.62 -2.62 5.25
C VAL A 102 13.21 -2.93 5.76
N ASP A 103 12.30 -1.97 5.65
CA ASP A 103 10.92 -2.13 6.11
C ASP A 103 10.14 -3.08 5.18
N TRP A 104 10.39 -3.05 3.87
CA TRP A 104 9.83 -4.06 2.97
C TRP A 104 10.30 -5.48 3.30
N ILE A 105 11.59 -5.69 3.58
CA ILE A 105 12.13 -7.00 3.95
C ILE A 105 11.50 -7.51 5.25
N LYS A 106 11.37 -6.65 6.27
CA LYS A 106 10.69 -7.03 7.53
C LYS A 106 9.26 -7.50 7.27
N GLU A 107 8.55 -6.76 6.42
CA GLU A 107 7.14 -7.03 6.15
C GLU A 107 7.00 -8.32 5.35
N PHE A 108 7.89 -8.56 4.38
CA PHE A 108 8.00 -9.83 3.69
C PHE A 108 8.13 -11.02 4.67
N TYR A 109 9.08 -10.98 5.60
CA TYR A 109 9.26 -12.05 6.57
C TYR A 109 8.06 -12.21 7.52
N SER A 110 7.37 -11.13 7.88
CA SER A 110 6.17 -11.19 8.72
C SER A 110 4.99 -11.88 8.04
N PHE A 111 4.96 -11.89 6.70
CA PHE A 111 3.91 -12.53 5.91
C PHE A 111 4.14 -14.03 5.70
N LEU A 112 5.39 -14.51 5.71
CA LEU A 112 5.72 -15.91 5.40
C LEU A 112 4.83 -16.96 6.10
N PRO A 113 4.48 -16.85 7.39
CA PRO A 113 3.61 -17.82 8.05
C PRO A 113 2.20 -17.92 7.44
N ARG A 114 1.77 -16.92 6.66
CA ARG A 114 0.42 -16.79 6.08
C ARG A 114 0.36 -17.16 4.59
N LEU A 115 1.53 -17.30 3.95
CA LEU A 115 1.68 -17.62 2.52
C LEU A 115 1.61 -19.12 2.20
N ASN A 116 1.41 -19.94 3.23
CA ASN A 116 1.16 -21.36 3.08
C ASN A 116 -0.32 -21.70 3.30
N SER A 117 -0.74 -22.85 2.77
CA SER A 117 -2.03 -23.47 3.03
C SER A 117 -1.78 -24.89 3.53
N ALA A 118 -2.07 -25.14 4.81
CA ALA A 118 -1.87 -26.46 5.43
C ALA A 118 -2.62 -27.57 4.66
N SER A 119 -3.77 -27.24 4.08
CA SER A 119 -4.60 -28.17 3.30
C SER A 119 -4.04 -28.54 1.92
N CYS A 120 -2.92 -27.94 1.48
CA CYS A 120 -2.43 -28.06 0.11
C CYS A 120 -0.95 -28.48 -0.02
N GLN A 121 -0.38 -29.14 0.99
CA GLN A 121 1.05 -29.50 0.98
C GLN A 121 1.43 -30.56 -0.08
N SER A 122 0.49 -31.44 -0.44
CA SER A 122 0.71 -32.52 -1.42
C SER A 122 -0.26 -32.43 -2.60
N VAL A 123 -1.55 -32.19 -2.32
CA VAL A 123 -2.60 -32.04 -3.32
C VAL A 123 -3.43 -30.81 -2.98
N HIS A 124 -3.75 -30.00 -3.99
CA HIS A 124 -4.61 -28.83 -3.79
C HIS A 124 -6.01 -29.27 -3.33
N THR A 125 -6.45 -28.69 -2.21
CA THR A 125 -7.80 -28.88 -1.68
C THR A 125 -8.48 -27.53 -1.55
N ASP A 126 -9.64 -27.37 -2.19
CA ASP A 126 -10.43 -26.16 -2.03
C ASP A 126 -10.98 -26.11 -0.59
N PRO A 127 -10.80 -24.99 0.14
CA PRO A 127 -11.36 -24.87 1.47
C PRO A 127 -12.89 -24.95 1.41
N PRO A 128 -13.54 -25.53 2.42
CA PRO A 128 -14.99 -25.54 2.48
C PRO A 128 -15.51 -24.10 2.47
N LYS A 129 -16.62 -23.87 1.75
CA LYS A 129 -17.29 -22.57 1.75
C LYS A 129 -17.84 -22.33 3.16
N VAL A 130 -17.30 -21.31 3.83
CA VAL A 130 -17.81 -20.86 5.12
C VAL A 130 -18.99 -19.92 4.85
N PRO A 131 -20.11 -20.03 5.60
CA PRO A 131 -21.16 -19.03 5.54
C PRO A 131 -20.60 -17.63 5.79
N LEU A 132 -21.00 -16.68 4.96
CA LEU A 132 -20.67 -15.26 5.17
C LEU A 132 -21.58 -14.65 6.24
N THR A 133 -21.36 -13.38 6.55
CA THR A 133 -22.20 -12.61 7.48
C THR A 133 -23.68 -12.78 7.13
N ASP A 134 -24.47 -13.13 8.14
CA ASP A 134 -25.92 -13.15 8.06
C ASP A 134 -26.44 -11.71 8.03
N GLY A 135 -27.00 -11.30 6.89
CA GLY A 135 -27.50 -9.95 6.70
C GLY A 135 -28.72 -9.64 7.55
N GLU A 136 -29.59 -10.62 7.79
CA GLU A 136 -30.80 -10.44 8.59
C GLU A 136 -30.44 -10.30 10.07
N ALA A 137 -29.58 -11.19 10.57
CA ALA A 137 -29.07 -11.09 11.93
C ALA A 137 -28.27 -9.79 12.16
N PHE A 138 -27.51 -9.34 11.17
CA PHE A 138 -26.79 -8.07 11.24
C PHE A 138 -27.75 -6.87 11.29
N THR A 139 -28.76 -6.83 10.41
CA THR A 139 -29.78 -5.76 10.40
C THR A 139 -30.55 -5.73 11.71
N GLN A 140 -30.96 -6.89 12.22
CA GLN A 140 -31.64 -6.97 13.52
C GLN A 140 -30.77 -6.40 14.65
N TRP A 141 -29.51 -6.82 14.74
CA TRP A 141 -28.58 -6.27 15.74
C TRP A 141 -28.37 -4.76 15.59
N ALA A 142 -28.37 -4.24 14.36
CA ALA A 142 -28.17 -2.83 14.08
C ALA A 142 -29.41 -1.96 14.38
N ASP A 143 -30.61 -2.51 14.22
CA ASP A 143 -31.89 -1.82 14.47
C ASP A 143 -32.33 -1.87 15.94
N GLU A 144 -31.85 -2.86 16.70
CA GLU A 144 -31.85 -2.78 18.16
C GLU A 144 -31.03 -1.55 18.61
N PRO A 145 -31.32 -0.90 19.75
CA PRO A 145 -30.51 0.20 20.27
C PRO A 145 -29.17 -0.36 20.79
N ALA A 146 -28.37 -0.92 19.89
CA ALA A 146 -27.05 -1.42 20.17
C ALA A 146 -26.29 -0.25 20.79
N ALA A 147 -25.98 -0.38 22.08
CA ALA A 147 -25.21 0.61 22.83
C ALA A 147 -23.97 1.08 22.03
N PHE A 148 -23.37 0.15 21.28
CA PHE A 148 -22.28 0.41 20.35
C PHE A 148 -22.55 1.53 19.31
N LEU A 149 -23.76 1.62 18.75
CA LEU A 149 -24.14 2.62 17.74
C LEU A 149 -24.78 3.88 18.34
N ALA A 150 -25.40 3.76 19.53
CA ALA A 150 -26.21 4.82 20.12
C ALA A 150 -25.52 5.59 21.26
N GLU A 151 -24.55 4.98 21.96
CA GLU A 151 -23.88 5.64 23.09
C GLU A 151 -22.88 6.71 22.62
N PRO A 152 -22.81 7.87 23.30
CA PRO A 152 -21.77 8.85 23.05
C PRO A 152 -20.37 8.24 23.28
N PRO A 153 -19.36 8.64 22.50
CA PRO A 153 -18.01 8.11 22.66
C PRO A 153 -17.39 8.57 23.99
N VAL A 154 -17.33 7.66 24.97
CA VAL A 154 -16.63 7.88 26.24
C VAL A 154 -15.34 7.07 26.24
N HIS A 155 -14.20 7.75 26.10
CA HIS A 155 -12.88 7.11 26.15
C HIS A 155 -12.07 7.64 27.35
N PRO A 156 -11.45 6.77 28.17
CA PRO A 156 -10.67 7.20 29.34
C PRO A 156 -9.49 8.11 29.00
N ALA A 157 -8.98 8.07 27.76
CA ALA A 157 -7.94 9.00 27.31
C ALA A 157 -8.40 10.46 27.29
N HIS A 158 -9.70 10.77 27.18
CA HIS A 158 -10.16 12.17 27.23
C HIS A 158 -9.83 12.81 28.59
N ALA A 159 -10.02 12.05 29.69
CA ALA A 159 -9.65 12.50 31.03
C ALA A 159 -8.13 12.62 31.22
N LEU A 160 -7.34 11.75 30.59
CA LEU A 160 -5.88 11.85 30.60
C LEU A 160 -5.40 13.07 29.81
N SER A 161 -5.86 13.26 28.57
CA SER A 161 -5.51 14.39 27.72
C SER A 161 -5.84 15.72 28.39
N HIS A 162 -7.00 15.84 29.02
CA HIS A 162 -7.37 17.04 29.77
C HIS A 162 -6.45 17.29 30.98
N ARG A 163 -6.07 16.24 31.73
CA ARG A 163 -5.10 16.37 32.83
C ARG A 163 -3.72 16.80 32.33
N MET A 164 -3.24 16.22 31.23
CA MET A 164 -1.96 16.57 30.62
C MET A 164 -1.95 18.02 30.11
N ALA A 165 -3.03 18.46 29.46
CA ALA A 165 -3.17 19.85 29.00
C ALA A 165 -3.14 20.83 30.18
N LYS A 166 -3.87 20.55 31.26
CA LYS A 166 -3.82 21.37 32.48
C LYS A 166 -2.44 21.42 33.11
N ALA A 167 -1.73 20.28 33.15
CA ALA A 167 -0.36 20.23 33.67
C ALA A 167 0.60 21.09 32.82
N ALA A 168 0.49 21.00 31.49
CA ALA A 168 1.29 21.79 30.57
C ALA A 168 1.02 23.30 30.69
N GLU A 169 -0.25 23.71 30.82
CA GLU A 169 -0.63 25.12 31.05
C GLU A 169 -0.05 25.65 32.37
N ALA A 170 -0.14 24.86 33.44
CA ALA A 170 0.42 25.24 34.74
C ALA A 170 1.95 25.39 34.68
N GLU A 171 2.63 24.48 33.96
CA GLU A 171 4.08 24.57 33.76
C GLU A 171 4.46 25.80 32.93
N ALA A 172 3.74 26.10 31.84
CA ALA A 172 3.97 27.29 31.02
C ALA A 172 3.80 28.57 31.83
N LYS A 173 2.74 28.66 32.65
CA LYS A 173 2.51 29.80 33.54
C LYS A 173 3.62 29.95 34.58
N ALA A 174 4.09 28.85 35.17
CA ALA A 174 5.18 28.86 36.13
C ALA A 174 6.51 29.32 35.49
N ARG A 175 6.77 28.92 34.23
CA ARG A 175 7.94 29.38 33.46
C ARG A 175 7.85 30.88 33.16
N ALA A 176 6.71 31.38 32.69
CA ALA A 176 6.51 32.81 32.43
C ALA A 176 6.75 33.68 33.66
N ALA A 177 6.17 33.30 34.81
CA ALA A 177 6.35 34.02 36.07
C ALA A 177 7.81 34.07 36.55
N ARG A 178 8.60 33.01 36.30
CA ARG A 178 10.04 33.00 36.62
C ARG A 178 10.83 33.96 35.72
N THR A 179 10.49 34.02 34.43
CA THR A 179 11.12 34.95 33.48
C THR A 179 10.83 36.40 33.86
N GLU A 180 9.59 36.74 34.19
CA GLU A 180 9.18 38.08 34.62
C GLU A 180 9.88 38.51 35.94
N ALA A 181 9.94 37.60 36.92
CA ALA A 181 10.62 37.87 38.19
C ALA A 181 12.15 38.03 38.04
N GLY A 182 12.75 37.39 37.03
CA GLY A 182 14.16 37.57 36.67
C GLY A 182 14.42 38.93 36.00
N GLN A 183 13.47 39.43 35.21
CA GLN A 183 13.55 40.72 34.52
C GLN A 183 13.38 41.93 35.46
N GLN A 184 12.64 41.80 36.56
CA GLN A 184 12.45 42.89 37.54
C GLN A 184 13.63 43.07 38.51
N LYS A 185 14.61 42.16 38.52
CA LYS A 185 15.76 42.17 39.45
C LYS A 185 17.10 42.54 38.79
N GLY A 186 17.11 42.86 37.49
CA GLY A 186 18.26 43.39 36.76
C GLY A 186 18.07 44.84 36.39
#